data_AF-A0A920IYW2-F1
#
_entry.id   AF-A0A920IYW2-F1
#
_cell.length_a   1.000
_cell.length_b   1.000
_cell.length_c   1.000
_cell.angle_alpha   90.00
_cell.angle_beta   90.00
_cell.angle_gamma   90.00
#
_symmetry.space_group_name_H-M   'P 1'
#
loop_
_entity.id
_entity.type
_entity.pdbx_description
1 polymer ?
#
loop_
_entity_poly.entity_id
_entity_poly.type
_entity_poly.pdbx_seq_one_letter_code
_entity_poly.pdbx_strand_id
1 'polypeptide(L)'
;MKLTSKELIKSVTKSWEGKRDKNSRPLVSKDILERMKLVTTEEAWGTCRKNGYHFQFAGDWNNLHPERVIVGRAVTCRWVPKRPDLNDAIESQGEIENRIGFQNSWVIDELKKMI
;
A
#
# COMPACT_ATOMS: atom_id res chain seq x y z
N MET A 1 15.43 -3.18 9.13
CA MET A 1 15.35 -1.91 8.42
C MET A 1 14.09 -1.16 8.82
N LYS A 2 14.23 -0.14 9.66
CA LYS A 2 13.13 0.79 9.96
C LYS A 2 12.98 1.76 8.79
N LEU A 3 12.41 1.27 7.69
CA LEU A 3 12.21 2.01 6.42
C LEU A 3 11.17 3.14 6.55
N THR A 4 10.35 3.09 7.59
CA THR A 4 9.17 3.95 7.73
C THR A 4 9.37 4.90 8.91
N SER A 5 9.55 6.20 8.64
CA SER A 5 9.53 7.23 9.67
C SER A 5 8.07 7.58 10.04
N LYS A 6 7.71 7.26 11.28
CA LYS A 6 6.38 7.52 11.84
C LYS A 6 6.11 9.02 11.95
N GLU A 7 7.14 9.77 12.32
CA GLU A 7 7.13 11.21 12.52
C GLU A 7 6.91 11.92 11.17
N LEU A 8 7.64 11.50 10.14
CA LEU A 8 7.49 12.02 8.78
C LEU A 8 6.09 11.75 8.22
N ILE A 9 5.58 10.51 8.36
CA ILE A 9 4.22 10.19 7.91
C ILE A 9 3.20 11.08 8.59
N LYS A 10 3.32 11.27 9.92
CA LYS A 10 2.41 12.12 10.68
C LYS A 10 2.48 13.58 10.22
N SER A 11 3.68 14.10 9.93
CA SER A 11 3.84 15.49 9.50
C SER A 11 3.23 15.76 8.12
N VAL A 12 3.45 14.88 7.15
CA VAL A 12 2.94 15.04 5.77
C VAL A 12 1.44 14.73 5.65
N THR A 13 0.86 14.03 6.62
CA THR A 13 -0.58 13.71 6.65
C THR A 13 -1.30 14.40 7.81
N LYS A 14 -0.80 15.55 8.28
CA LYS A 14 -1.26 16.22 9.50
C LYS A 14 -2.75 16.60 9.51
N SER A 15 -3.36 16.81 8.35
CA SER A 15 -4.79 17.13 8.21
C SER A 15 -5.71 15.95 8.51
N TRP A 16 -5.18 14.73 8.61
CA TRP A 16 -5.98 13.55 8.92
C TRP A 16 -6.18 13.40 10.44
N GLU A 17 -7.44 13.50 10.88
CA GLU A 17 -7.84 13.42 12.29
C GLU A 17 -8.36 12.02 12.68
N GLY A 18 -8.55 11.13 11.71
CA GLY A 18 -9.06 9.78 11.94
C GLY A 18 -8.02 8.80 12.49
N LYS A 19 -8.43 7.52 12.57
CA LYS A 19 -7.57 6.42 13.03
C LYS A 19 -6.31 6.32 12.18
N ARG A 20 -5.21 5.93 12.83
CA ARG A 20 -3.90 5.67 12.21
C ARG A 20 -3.36 4.31 12.65
N ASP A 21 -2.45 3.73 11.87
CA ASP A 21 -1.77 2.50 12.23
C ASP A 21 -0.56 2.73 13.16
N LYS A 22 0.18 1.66 13.48
CA LYS A 22 1.39 1.72 14.31
C LYS A 22 2.47 2.66 13.75
N ASN A 23 2.49 2.86 12.43
CA ASN A 23 3.41 3.71 11.69
C ASN A 23 2.85 5.12 11.43
N SER A 24 1.78 5.53 12.11
CA SER A 24 1.05 6.80 11.93
C SER A 24 0.37 6.96 10.57
N ARG A 25 0.30 5.92 9.74
CA ARG A 25 -0.38 6.00 8.44
C ARG A 25 -1.88 6.19 8.63
N PRO A 26 -2.51 7.17 7.95
CA PRO A 26 -3.97 7.31 7.92
C PRO A 26 -4.68 6.02 7.54
N LEU A 27 -5.74 5.68 8.29
CA LEU A 27 -6.57 4.50 8.04
C LEU A 27 -8.02 4.92 7.79
N VAL A 28 -8.52 4.59 6.61
CA VAL A 28 -9.96 4.58 6.31
C VAL A 28 -10.63 3.41 7.05
N SER A 29 -11.88 3.57 7.50
CA SER A 29 -12.62 2.51 8.21
C SER A 29 -12.92 1.32 7.30
N LYS A 30 -13.20 0.14 7.91
CA LYS A 30 -13.56 -1.07 7.15
C LYS A 30 -14.89 -0.91 6.41
N ASP A 31 -15.88 -0.27 7.04
CA ASP A 31 -17.19 0.02 6.43
C ASP A 31 -17.04 0.73 5.07
N ILE A 32 -16.19 1.76 5.00
CA ILE A 32 -15.95 2.46 3.74
C ILE A 32 -15.36 1.52 2.67
N LEU A 33 -14.41 0.64 3.04
CA LEU A 33 -13.84 -0.31 2.08
C LEU A 33 -14.86 -1.33 1.58
N GLU A 34 -15.77 -1.79 2.44
CA GLU A 34 -16.83 -2.71 2.03
C GLU A 34 -17.80 -2.04 1.05
N ARG A 35 -18.24 -0.82 1.34
CA ARG A 35 -19.12 -0.06 0.42
C ARG A 35 -18.45 0.29 -0.90
N MET A 36 -17.14 0.54 -0.88
CA MET A 36 -16.36 0.83 -2.10
C MET A 36 -16.35 -0.33 -3.10
N LYS A 37 -16.69 -1.57 -2.70
CA LYS A 37 -16.84 -2.69 -3.64
C LYS A 37 -18.00 -2.50 -4.61
N LEU A 38 -18.95 -1.62 -4.30
CA LEU A 38 -20.10 -1.28 -5.14
C LEU A 38 -19.83 -0.09 -6.07
N VAL A 39 -18.65 0.55 -5.95
CA VAL A 39 -18.31 1.78 -6.67
C VAL A 39 -17.43 1.45 -7.86
N THR A 40 -17.79 1.98 -9.03
CA THR A 40 -16.97 1.84 -10.25
C THR A 40 -15.71 2.70 -10.17
N THR A 41 -14.68 2.33 -10.94
CA THR A 41 -13.45 3.12 -11.03
C THR A 41 -13.68 4.54 -11.53
N GLU A 42 -14.66 4.73 -12.42
CA GLU A 42 -15.04 6.00 -13.03
C GLU A 42 -15.71 6.93 -12.02
N GLU A 43 -16.61 6.42 -11.18
CA GLU A 43 -17.25 7.18 -10.11
C GLU A 43 -16.23 7.63 -9.05
N ALA A 44 -15.32 6.72 -8.66
CA ALA A 44 -14.23 7.02 -7.75
C ALA A 44 -13.31 8.09 -8.33
N TRP A 45 -12.89 7.93 -9.59
CA TRP A 45 -12.03 8.88 -10.30
C TRP A 45 -12.70 10.26 -10.46
N GLY A 46 -13.98 10.30 -10.82
CA GLY A 46 -14.75 11.54 -10.93
C GLY A 46 -14.83 12.30 -9.59
N THR A 47 -14.99 11.57 -8.48
CA THR A 47 -14.99 12.14 -7.13
C THR A 47 -13.62 12.72 -6.76
N CYS A 48 -12.54 11.99 -7.02
CA CYS A 48 -11.17 12.47 -6.82
C CYS A 48 -10.90 13.75 -7.61
N ARG A 49 -11.25 13.75 -8.90
CA ARG A 49 -11.04 14.89 -9.80
C ARG A 49 -11.80 16.14 -9.35
N LYS A 50 -13.05 16.00 -8.90
CA LYS A 50 -13.85 17.11 -8.35
C LYS A 50 -13.21 17.77 -7.13
N ASN A 51 -12.37 17.04 -6.39
CA ASN A 51 -11.64 17.53 -5.22
C ASN A 51 -10.17 17.91 -5.54
N GLY A 52 -9.82 18.10 -6.82
CA GLY A 52 -8.48 18.52 -7.24
C GLY A 52 -7.44 17.41 -7.39
N TYR A 53 -7.83 16.15 -7.20
CA TYR A 53 -6.92 15.00 -7.37
C TYR A 53 -7.03 14.44 -8.79
N HIS A 54 -6.29 15.04 -9.73
CA HIS A 54 -6.43 14.74 -11.16
C HIS A 54 -5.79 13.41 -11.61
N PHE A 55 -4.75 12.95 -10.92
CA PHE A 55 -3.93 11.79 -11.32
C PHE A 55 -4.17 10.56 -10.42
N GLN A 56 -5.43 10.13 -10.31
CA GLN A 56 -5.86 9.02 -9.43
C GLN A 56 -6.39 7.80 -10.20
N PHE A 57 -6.09 7.70 -11.50
CA PHE A 57 -6.50 6.58 -12.34
C PHE A 57 -5.29 6.07 -13.14
N ALA A 58 -5.17 4.74 -13.22
CA ALA A 58 -4.19 4.06 -14.06
C ALA A 58 -4.93 2.97 -14.85
N GLY A 59 -4.95 3.12 -16.17
CA GLY A 59 -5.54 2.16 -17.11
C GLY A 59 -4.53 1.15 -17.64
N ASP A 60 -4.92 0.40 -18.68
CA ASP A 60 -4.07 -0.54 -19.44
C ASP A 60 -3.47 -1.71 -18.64
N TRP A 61 -4.07 -2.04 -17.50
CA TRP A 61 -3.75 -3.25 -16.76
C TRP A 61 -4.42 -4.46 -17.39
N ASN A 62 -3.68 -5.56 -17.55
CA ASN A 62 -4.29 -6.83 -17.91
C ASN A 62 -5.04 -7.42 -16.72
N ASN A 63 -6.37 -7.41 -16.77
CA ASN A 63 -7.20 -7.96 -15.70
C ASN A 63 -7.35 -9.48 -15.85
N LEU A 64 -6.61 -10.23 -15.03
CA LEU A 64 -6.63 -11.69 -15.03
C LEU A 64 -7.91 -12.28 -14.41
N HIS A 65 -8.66 -11.50 -13.63
CA HIS A 65 -9.85 -11.93 -12.88
C HIS A 65 -10.97 -10.90 -13.00
N PRO A 66 -11.59 -10.75 -14.20
CA PRO A 66 -12.63 -9.75 -14.43
C PRO A 66 -13.88 -9.93 -13.58
N GLU A 67 -14.10 -11.12 -13.03
CA GLU A 67 -15.23 -11.44 -12.15
C GLU A 67 -15.05 -10.94 -10.70
N ARG A 68 -13.88 -10.39 -10.35
CA ARG A 68 -13.54 -9.99 -8.98
C ARG A 68 -13.31 -8.49 -8.86
N VAL A 69 -13.90 -7.89 -7.83
CA VAL A 69 -13.60 -6.51 -7.41
C VAL A 69 -12.64 -6.56 -6.22
N ILE A 70 -11.55 -5.80 -6.31
CA ILE A 70 -10.55 -5.67 -5.25
C ILE A 70 -10.60 -4.26 -4.68
N VAL A 71 -10.83 -4.15 -3.37
CA VAL A 71 -10.73 -2.92 -2.60
C VAL A 71 -9.87 -3.20 -1.38
N GLY A 72 -8.97 -2.28 -1.04
CA GLY A 72 -8.10 -2.46 0.12
C GLY A 72 -7.24 -1.26 0.44
N ARG A 73 -6.37 -1.43 1.44
CA ARG A 73 -5.35 -0.45 1.81
C ARG A 73 -4.04 -0.89 1.17
N ALA A 74 -3.51 -0.11 0.25
CA ALA A 74 -2.31 -0.49 -0.51
C ALA A 74 -1.09 -0.69 0.40
N VAL A 75 -0.29 -1.71 0.18
CA VAL A 75 1.09 -1.79 0.67
C VAL A 75 1.99 -1.51 -0.52
N THR A 76 2.83 -0.49 -0.42
CA THR A 76 3.72 -0.07 -1.50
C THR A 76 5.13 -0.59 -1.27
N CYS A 77 5.77 -0.99 -2.35
CA CYS A 77 7.11 -1.54 -2.37
C CYS A 77 7.78 -1.11 -3.68
N ARG A 78 9.11 -1.22 -3.72
CA ARG A 78 9.91 -0.87 -4.88
C ARG A 78 10.92 -1.96 -5.12
N TRP A 79 11.02 -2.40 -6.36
CA TRP A 79 12.08 -3.26 -6.83
C TRP A 79 13.06 -2.46 -7.67
N VAL A 80 14.30 -2.94 -7.68
CA VAL A 80 15.39 -2.43 -8.52
C VAL A 80 16.08 -3.64 -9.16
N PRO A 81 16.72 -3.48 -10.33
CA PRO A 81 17.57 -4.53 -10.89
C PRO A 81 18.60 -5.02 -9.85
N LYS A 82 18.92 -6.32 -9.88
CA LYS A 82 19.82 -6.91 -8.90
C LYS A 82 21.18 -6.20 -8.94
N ARG A 83 21.56 -5.68 -7.78
CA ARG A 83 22.87 -5.11 -7.47
C ARG A 83 23.47 -5.94 -6.35
N PRO A 84 24.57 -6.68 -6.56
CA PRO A 84 25.09 -7.62 -5.55
C PRO A 84 25.33 -6.96 -4.20
N ASP A 85 25.95 -5.77 -4.18
CA ASP A 85 26.21 -4.98 -2.98
C ASP A 85 24.94 -4.66 -2.16
N LEU A 86 23.86 -4.26 -2.85
CA LEU A 86 22.58 -3.95 -2.22
C LEU A 86 21.82 -5.22 -1.83
N ASN A 87 21.87 -6.24 -2.68
CA ASN A 87 21.20 -7.51 -2.45
C ASN A 87 21.69 -8.17 -1.18
N ASP A 88 23.02 -8.29 -1.03
CA ASP A 88 23.64 -8.98 0.08
C ASP A 88 23.37 -8.23 1.40
N ALA A 89 23.43 -6.89 1.37
CA ALA A 89 23.07 -6.07 2.52
C ALA A 89 21.59 -6.24 2.95
N ILE A 90 20.66 -6.34 1.99
CA ILE A 90 19.24 -6.57 2.26
C ILE A 90 19.00 -8.00 2.76
N GLU A 91 19.68 -9.00 2.19
CA GLU A 91 19.58 -10.40 2.62
C GLU A 91 20.09 -10.58 4.05
N SER A 92 21.29 -10.08 4.38
CA SER A 92 21.82 -10.11 5.75
C SER A 92 20.88 -9.42 6.74
N GLN A 93 20.26 -8.30 6.34
CA GLN A 93 19.26 -7.64 7.18
C GLN A 93 17.98 -8.47 7.35
N GLY A 94 17.55 -9.17 6.30
CA GLY A 94 16.42 -10.10 6.33
C GLY A 94 16.64 -11.27 7.29
N GLU A 95 17.86 -11.82 7.33
CA GLU A 95 18.25 -12.87 8.28
C GLU A 95 18.17 -12.39 9.73
N ILE A 96 18.70 -11.19 10.03
CA ILE A 96 18.60 -10.57 11.36
C ILE A 96 17.13 -10.37 11.77
N GLU A 97 16.27 -10.05 10.80
CA GLU A 97 14.82 -9.90 11.01
C GLU A 97 14.03 -11.22 11.03
N ASN A 98 14.69 -12.37 10.84
CA ASN A 98 14.07 -13.69 10.68
C ASN A 98 13.00 -13.73 9.56
N ARG A 99 13.28 -13.06 8.44
CA ARG A 99 12.42 -13.11 7.23
C ARG A 99 12.49 -14.49 6.59
N ILE A 100 11.37 -14.96 6.02
CA ILE A 100 11.26 -16.28 5.37
C ILE A 100 11.15 -16.09 3.86
N GLY A 101 11.89 -16.91 3.10
CA GLY A 101 11.90 -16.86 1.64
C GLY A 101 12.67 -15.65 1.10
N PHE A 102 12.31 -15.21 -0.11
CA PHE A 102 13.03 -14.17 -0.84
C PHE A 102 12.36 -12.80 -0.75
N GLN A 103 13.09 -11.73 -1.08
CA GLN A 103 12.63 -10.33 -0.95
C GLN A 103 11.27 -10.04 -1.63
N ASN A 104 10.91 -10.78 -2.69
CA ASN A 104 9.62 -10.65 -3.36
C ASN A 104 8.43 -11.20 -2.56
N SER A 105 8.64 -12.15 -1.63
CA SER A 105 7.58 -12.66 -0.76
C SER A 105 7.39 -11.81 0.50
N TRP A 106 8.44 -11.15 1.00
CA TRP A 106 8.38 -10.42 2.26
C TRP A 106 7.34 -9.29 2.29
N VAL A 107 7.01 -8.69 1.14
CA VAL A 107 5.94 -7.67 1.05
C VAL A 107 4.55 -8.27 1.31
N ILE A 108 4.35 -9.54 0.95
CA ILE A 108 3.10 -10.25 1.14
C ILE A 108 2.88 -10.50 2.64
N ASP A 109 3.95 -10.80 3.39
CA ASP A 109 3.90 -10.98 4.84
C ASP A 109 3.50 -9.71 5.59
N GLU A 110 3.72 -8.53 4.99
CA GLU A 110 3.27 -7.25 5.55
C GLU A 110 1.76 -7.00 5.37
N LEU A 111 1.09 -7.77 4.51
CA LEU A 111 -0.35 -7.65 4.30
C LEU A 111 -1.11 -8.10 5.54
N LYS A 112 -2.11 -7.31 5.91
CA LYS A 112 -3.00 -7.63 7.03
C LYS A 112 -4.38 -8.02 6.49
N LYS A 113 -4.95 -9.07 7.06
CA LYS A 113 -6.37 -9.39 6.83
C LYS A 113 -7.24 -8.21 7.23
N MET A 114 -8.28 -7.94 6.44
CA MET A 114 -9.34 -7.00 6.79
C MET A 114 -10.26 -7.64 7.85
N ILE A 115 -9.76 -7.79 9.09
CA ILE A 115 -10.60 -8.14 10.24
C ILE A 115 -11.53 -6.96 10.54
#